data_AF-I2MT05-F1
#
_entry.id   AF-I2MT05-F1
#
_cell.length_a   1.000
_cell.length_b   1.000
_cell.length_c   1.000
_cell.angle_alpha   90.00
_cell.angle_beta   90.00
_cell.angle_gamma   90.00
#
_symmetry.space_group_name_H-M   'P 1'
#
loop_
_entity.id
_entity.type
_entity.pdbx_description
1 polymer ?
#
loop_
_entity_poly.entity_id
_entity_poly.type
_entity_poly.pdbx_seq_one_letter_code
_entity_poly.pdbx_strand_id
1 'polypeptide(L)'
;MKKPNRLVTFLYGLVGMAHAYDTADEVREVIADNCFNTLAERARTHGEGADRLSDSLAFQPGLLDLHDELHDTWHYLTALKARARDLGYGTLTENLDAAADSTRDVLQAVATAAENTVPSPAIPARK
;
A
#
# COMPACT_ATOMS: atom_id res chain seq x y z
N MET A 1 15.25 22.28 -3.83
CA MET A 1 15.12 21.19 -4.84
C MET A 1 13.76 20.54 -4.66
N LYS A 2 12.98 20.32 -5.72
CA LYS A 2 11.68 19.60 -5.63
C LYS A 2 11.96 18.17 -5.19
N LYS A 3 11.30 17.70 -4.12
CA LYS A 3 11.40 16.29 -3.69
C LYS A 3 11.01 15.39 -4.88
N PRO A 4 11.79 14.37 -5.23
CA PRO A 4 11.45 13.46 -6.32
C PRO A 4 10.07 12.82 -6.07
N ASN A 5 9.30 12.65 -7.15
CA ASN A 5 7.96 12.06 -7.13
C ASN A 5 8.04 10.64 -6.53
N ARG A 6 7.10 10.25 -5.65
CA ARG A 6 7.12 8.95 -4.93
C ARG A 6 7.19 7.76 -5.89
N LEU A 7 6.54 7.86 -7.05
CA LEU A 7 6.61 6.85 -8.11
C LEU A 7 8.05 6.69 -8.63
N VAL A 8 8.78 7.79 -8.83
CA VAL A 8 10.17 7.78 -9.30
C VAL A 8 11.10 7.24 -8.21
N THR A 9 10.87 7.59 -6.94
CA THR A 9 11.62 7.04 -5.81
C THR A 9 11.39 5.53 -5.63
N PHE A 10 10.15 5.07 -5.82
CA PHE A 10 9.81 3.65 -5.82
C PHE A 10 10.53 2.92 -6.96
N LEU A 11 10.46 3.43 -8.19
CA LEU A 11 11.17 2.87 -9.35
C LEU A 11 12.69 2.85 -9.16
N TYR A 12 13.28 3.88 -8.54
CA TYR A 12 14.71 3.85 -8.19
C TYR A 12 15.04 2.84 -7.09
N GLY A 13 14.13 2.60 -6.15
CA GLY A 13 14.21 1.50 -5.21
C GLY A 13 14.23 0.13 -5.90
N LEU A 14 13.39 -0.06 -6.92
CA LEU A 14 13.30 -1.33 -7.67
C LEU A 14 14.63 -1.73 -8.34
N VAL A 15 15.41 -0.75 -8.80
CA VAL A 15 16.70 -1.00 -9.49
C VAL A 15 17.92 -0.88 -8.56
N GLY A 16 17.72 -0.80 -7.25
CA GLY A 16 18.81 -0.69 -6.28
C GLY A 16 19.55 0.65 -6.29
N MET A 17 18.95 1.69 -6.89
CA MET A 17 19.50 3.05 -6.96
C MET A 17 19.03 3.93 -5.80
N ALA A 18 18.30 3.35 -4.84
CA ALA A 18 17.97 4.02 -3.59
C ALA A 18 19.17 3.97 -2.62
N HIS A 19 19.30 5.01 -1.81
CA HIS A 19 20.31 5.05 -0.74
C HIS A 19 20.08 3.90 0.24
N ALA A 20 21.12 3.11 0.50
CA ALA A 20 21.13 2.09 1.54
C ALA A 20 21.70 2.67 2.84
N TYR A 21 21.24 2.17 3.98
CA TYR A 21 21.70 2.55 5.30
C TYR A 21 22.54 1.44 5.90
N ASP A 22 23.61 1.79 6.60
CA ASP A 22 24.61 0.83 7.11
C ASP A 22 24.20 0.25 8.47
N THR A 23 23.30 0.93 9.20
CA THR A 23 22.85 0.50 10.52
C THR A 23 21.33 0.39 10.63
N ALA A 24 20.87 -0.48 11.52
CA ALA A 24 19.44 -0.58 11.85
C ALA A 24 18.89 0.69 12.51
N ASP A 25 19.73 1.48 13.18
CA ASP A 25 19.35 2.77 13.77
C ASP A 25 19.04 3.82 12.70
N GLU A 26 19.88 3.93 11.66
CA GLU A 26 19.62 4.81 10.51
C GLU A 26 18.33 4.41 9.78
N VAL A 27 18.09 3.11 9.59
CA VAL A 27 16.82 2.62 9.01
C VAL A 27 15.63 3.03 9.87
N ARG A 28 15.73 2.87 11.19
CA ARG A 28 14.66 3.25 12.14
C ARG A 28 14.42 4.76 12.15
N GLU A 29 15.46 5.57 12.11
CA GLU A 29 15.38 7.03 12.06
C GLU A 29 14.63 7.48 10.80
N VAL A 30 14.94 6.90 9.64
CA VAL A 30 14.26 7.21 8.38
C VAL A 30 12.79 6.78 8.39
N ILE A 31 12.48 5.62 8.97
CA ILE A 31 11.09 5.19 9.17
C ILE A 31 10.35 6.18 10.09
N ALA A 32 10.96 6.57 11.20
CA ALA A 32 10.39 7.52 12.15
C ALA A 32 10.15 8.89 11.49
N ASP A 33 11.13 9.41 10.75
CA ASP A 33 11.01 10.68 10.03
C ASP A 33 9.91 10.65 8.98
N ASN A 34 9.76 9.55 8.24
CA ASN A 34 8.66 9.38 7.30
C ASN A 34 7.31 9.42 8.01
N CYS A 35 7.22 8.86 9.22
CA CYS A 35 6.03 8.87 10.05
C CYS A 35 5.76 10.22 10.73
N PHE A 36 6.76 10.98 11.17
CA PHE A 36 6.49 12.23 11.91
C PHE A 36 6.38 13.44 10.97
N ASN A 37 7.28 13.57 10.01
CA ASN A 37 7.37 14.78 9.20
C ASN A 37 6.32 14.84 8.08
N THR A 38 5.69 13.71 7.73
CA THR A 38 4.72 13.66 6.62
C THR A 38 3.31 13.23 7.02
N LEU A 39 3.10 12.71 8.23
CA LEU A 39 1.82 12.09 8.60
C LEU A 39 0.70 13.11 8.81
N ALA A 40 0.95 14.24 9.47
CA ALA A 40 -0.11 15.21 9.74
C ALA A 40 -0.71 15.80 8.46
N GLU A 41 0.14 16.21 7.52
CA GLU A 41 -0.32 16.75 6.23
C GLU A 41 -1.00 15.68 5.39
N ARG A 42 -0.42 14.46 5.29
CA ARG A 42 -1.03 13.36 4.53
C ARG A 42 -2.37 12.93 5.11
N ALA A 43 -2.46 12.81 6.44
CA ALA A 43 -3.70 12.46 7.12
C ALA A 43 -4.78 13.51 6.84
N ARG A 44 -4.43 14.81 6.90
CA ARG A 44 -5.35 15.88 6.53
C ARG A 44 -5.80 15.77 5.07
N THR A 45 -4.90 15.58 4.11
CA THR A 45 -5.26 15.44 2.69
C THR A 45 -6.16 14.23 2.43
N HIS A 46 -5.87 13.08 3.06
CA HIS A 46 -6.72 11.89 2.94
C HIS A 46 -8.10 12.14 3.56
N GLY A 47 -8.17 12.80 4.73
CA GLY A 47 -9.43 13.19 5.38
C GLY A 47 -10.26 14.13 4.51
N GLU A 48 -9.67 15.24 4.03
CA GLU A 48 -10.33 16.21 3.15
C GLU A 48 -10.84 15.58 1.84
N GLY A 49 -10.14 14.57 1.32
CA GLY A 49 -10.58 13.80 0.16
C GLY A 49 -11.78 12.91 0.46
N ALA A 50 -11.72 12.17 1.58
CA ALA A 50 -12.81 11.30 2.02
C ALA A 50 -14.09 12.07 2.39
N ASP A 51 -13.96 13.25 3.00
CA ASP A 51 -15.08 14.13 3.38
C ASP A 51 -15.91 14.62 2.17
N ARG A 52 -15.37 14.52 0.94
CA ARG A 52 -16.06 14.92 -0.29
C ARG A 52 -16.92 13.80 -0.90
N LEU A 53 -16.85 12.58 -0.36
CA LEU A 53 -17.58 11.43 -0.90
C LEU A 53 -19.05 11.48 -0.42
N SER A 54 -19.98 11.56 -1.37
CA SER A 54 -21.40 11.84 -1.09
C SER A 54 -22.28 10.61 -0.92
N ASP A 55 -21.87 9.47 -1.46
CA ASP A 55 -22.64 8.23 -1.48
C ASP A 55 -21.71 7.01 -1.63
N SER A 56 -22.29 5.82 -1.56
CA SER A 56 -21.54 4.56 -1.59
C SER A 56 -20.74 4.37 -2.88
N LEU A 57 -21.24 4.83 -4.03
CA LEU A 57 -20.55 4.69 -5.32
C LEU A 57 -19.35 5.62 -5.43
N ALA A 58 -19.38 6.78 -4.77
CA ALA A 58 -18.27 7.73 -4.75
C ALA A 58 -16.96 7.12 -4.18
N PHE A 59 -17.05 6.06 -3.36
CA PHE A 59 -15.87 5.35 -2.84
C PHE A 59 -15.19 4.46 -3.88
N GLN A 60 -15.89 4.04 -4.95
CA GLN A 60 -15.39 3.03 -5.89
C GLN A 60 -14.04 3.39 -6.54
N PRO A 61 -13.85 4.59 -7.13
CA PRO A 61 -12.61 4.88 -7.83
C PRO A 61 -11.39 4.74 -6.92
N GLY A 62 -11.46 5.31 -5.70
CA GLY A 62 -10.37 5.23 -4.74
C GLY A 62 -10.11 3.81 -4.22
N LEU A 63 -11.14 2.96 -4.08
CA LEU A 63 -10.96 1.57 -3.66
C LEU A 63 -10.36 0.70 -4.78
N LEU A 64 -10.74 0.95 -6.04
CA LEU A 64 -10.17 0.25 -7.19
C LEU A 64 -8.71 0.65 -7.42
N ASP A 65 -8.39 1.94 -7.34
CA ASP A 65 -7.02 2.45 -7.43
C ASP A 65 -6.16 1.87 -6.30
N LEU A 66 -6.67 1.87 -5.05
CA LEU A 66 -5.97 1.28 -3.90
C LEU A 66 -5.77 -0.23 -4.07
N HIS A 67 -6.75 -0.95 -4.61
CA HIS A 67 -6.61 -2.38 -4.88
C HIS A 67 -5.47 -2.64 -5.89
N ASP A 68 -5.40 -1.87 -6.98
CA ASP A 68 -4.33 -1.98 -7.97
C ASP A 68 -2.94 -1.70 -7.35
N GLU A 69 -2.81 -0.61 -6.58
CA GLU A 69 -1.58 -0.27 -5.87
C GLU A 69 -1.13 -1.36 -4.87
N LEU A 70 -2.08 -1.98 -4.15
CA LEU A 70 -1.80 -3.08 -3.22
C LEU A 70 -1.37 -4.36 -3.97
N HIS A 71 -1.95 -4.62 -5.14
CA HIS A 71 -1.61 -5.77 -5.96
C HIS A 71 -0.18 -5.65 -6.52
N ASP A 72 0.19 -4.45 -7.01
CA ASP A 72 1.57 -4.14 -7.42
C ASP A 72 2.55 -4.26 -6.25
N THR A 73 2.17 -3.75 -5.07
CA THR A 73 2.97 -3.86 -3.84
C THR A 73 3.21 -5.32 -3.45
N TRP A 74 2.17 -6.16 -3.53
CA TRP A 74 2.25 -7.59 -3.24
C TRP A 74 3.23 -8.31 -4.17
N HIS A 75 3.16 -8.03 -5.48
CA HIS A 75 4.10 -8.56 -6.46
C HIS A 75 5.54 -8.15 -6.16
N TYR A 76 5.75 -6.88 -5.79
CA TYR A 76 7.07 -6.39 -5.45
C TYR A 76 7.65 -7.08 -4.21
N LEU A 77 6.87 -7.21 -3.13
CA LEU A 77 7.29 -7.95 -1.93
C LEU A 77 7.63 -9.41 -2.25
N THR A 78 6.84 -10.04 -3.12
CA THR A 78 7.09 -11.42 -3.56
C THR A 78 8.40 -11.55 -4.33
N ALA A 79 8.71 -10.58 -5.20
CA ALA A 79 9.98 -10.54 -5.94
C ALA A 79 11.18 -10.32 -5.00
N LEU A 80 11.08 -9.39 -4.04
CA LEU A 80 12.11 -9.18 -3.03
C LEU A 80 12.33 -10.42 -2.16
N LYS A 81 11.26 -11.10 -1.75
CA LYS A 81 11.32 -12.36 -1.00
C LYS A 81 12.08 -13.43 -1.78
N ALA A 82 11.74 -13.61 -3.05
CA ALA A 82 12.43 -14.57 -3.92
C ALA A 82 13.94 -14.26 -3.99
N ARG A 83 14.29 -12.98 -4.18
CA ARG A 83 15.70 -12.56 -4.22
C ARG A 83 16.42 -12.76 -2.88
N ALA A 84 15.78 -12.44 -1.75
CA ALA A 84 16.34 -12.64 -0.42
C ALA A 84 16.61 -14.14 -0.16
N ARG A 85 15.71 -15.02 -0.61
CA ARG A 85 15.87 -16.47 -0.55
C ARG A 85 17.07 -16.94 -1.38
N ASP A 86 17.19 -16.48 -2.62
CA ASP A 86 18.30 -16.84 -3.51
C ASP A 86 19.66 -16.42 -2.94
N LEU A 87 19.69 -15.34 -2.15
CA LEU A 87 20.88 -14.84 -1.48
C LEU A 87 21.14 -15.45 -0.09
N GLY A 88 20.25 -16.32 0.40
CA GLY A 88 20.38 -16.98 1.69
C GLY A 88 20.03 -16.12 2.91
N TYR A 89 19.31 -15.00 2.73
CA TYR A 89 18.89 -14.14 3.84
C TYR A 89 17.60 -14.66 4.48
N GLY A 90 17.72 -15.68 5.35
CA GLY A 90 16.58 -16.38 5.98
C GLY A 90 15.58 -15.47 6.68
N THR A 91 16.00 -14.72 7.71
CA THR A 91 15.11 -13.82 8.46
C THR A 91 14.49 -12.72 7.59
N LEU A 92 15.21 -12.20 6.61
CA LEU A 92 14.67 -11.23 5.66
C LEU A 92 13.57 -11.87 4.79
N THR A 93 13.79 -13.10 4.33
CA THR A 93 12.82 -13.86 3.54
C THR A 93 11.52 -14.05 4.32
N GLU A 94 11.60 -14.45 5.59
CA GLU A 94 10.44 -14.64 6.48
C GLU A 94 9.68 -13.33 6.69
N ASN A 95 10.37 -12.22 6.97
CA ASN A 95 9.73 -10.92 7.14
C ASN A 95 9.04 -10.42 5.86
N LEU A 96 9.66 -10.64 4.69
CA LEU A 96 9.05 -10.29 3.40
C LEU A 96 7.86 -11.19 3.05
N ASP A 97 7.88 -12.46 3.48
CA ASP A 97 6.75 -13.38 3.34
C ASP A 97 5.55 -12.91 4.18
N ALA A 98 5.77 -12.61 5.46
CA ALA A 98 4.75 -12.10 6.36
C ALA A 98 4.16 -10.76 5.87
N ALA A 99 5.01 -9.88 5.33
CA ALA A 99 4.56 -8.63 4.71
C ALA A 99 3.67 -8.90 3.48
N ALA A 100 4.09 -9.80 2.57
CA ALA A 100 3.30 -10.14 1.39
C ALA A 100 1.95 -10.77 1.76
N ASP A 101 1.91 -11.67 2.74
CA ASP A 101 0.65 -12.27 3.20
C ASP A 101 -0.30 -11.21 3.80
N SER A 102 0.23 -10.30 4.63
CA SER A 102 -0.56 -9.19 5.18
C SER A 102 -1.10 -8.28 4.07
N THR A 103 -0.31 -7.99 3.04
CA THR A 103 -0.76 -7.19 1.88
C THR A 103 -1.86 -7.90 1.11
N ARG A 104 -1.78 -9.22 0.91
CA ARG A 104 -2.84 -10.00 0.26
C ARG A 104 -4.16 -9.92 1.05
N ASP A 105 -4.09 -9.99 2.37
CA ASP A 105 -5.30 -9.91 3.22
C ASP A 105 -5.96 -8.53 3.12
N VAL A 106 -5.16 -7.46 3.11
CA VAL A 106 -5.67 -6.08 2.90
C VAL A 106 -6.24 -5.92 1.49
N LEU A 107 -5.57 -6.43 0.45
CA LEU A 107 -6.06 -6.44 -0.93
C LEU A 107 -7.46 -7.06 -1.02
N GLN A 108 -7.65 -8.23 -0.41
CA GLN A 108 -8.95 -8.92 -0.39
C GLN A 108 -10.03 -8.13 0.37
N ALA A 109 -9.66 -7.48 1.47
CA ALA A 109 -10.58 -6.63 2.23
C ALA A 109 -11.01 -5.40 1.42
N VAL A 110 -10.09 -4.78 0.68
CA VAL A 110 -10.38 -3.64 -0.21
C VAL A 110 -11.26 -4.06 -1.38
N ALA A 111 -11.00 -5.21 -2.00
CA ALA A 111 -11.87 -5.76 -3.05
C ALA A 111 -13.30 -5.95 -2.55
N THR A 112 -13.46 -6.59 -1.39
CA THR A 112 -14.77 -6.78 -0.73
C THR A 112 -15.45 -5.44 -0.43
N ALA A 113 -14.70 -4.44 0.02
CA ALA A 113 -15.22 -3.11 0.27
C ALA A 113 -15.70 -2.44 -1.02
N ALA A 114 -14.95 -2.57 -2.12
CA ALA A 114 -15.32 -2.06 -3.43
C ALA A 114 -16.59 -2.73 -3.95
N GLU A 115 -16.72 -4.06 -3.83
CA GLU A 115 -17.94 -4.79 -4.21
C GLU A 115 -19.18 -4.31 -3.45
N ASN A 116 -19.03 -4.06 -2.14
CA ASN A 116 -20.12 -3.60 -1.27
C ASN A 116 -20.58 -2.15 -1.54
N THR A 117 -19.90 -1.41 -2.41
CA THR A 117 -20.38 -0.11 -2.86
C THR A 117 -21.55 -0.21 -3.84
N VAL A 118 -21.71 -1.35 -4.51
CA VAL A 118 -22.79 -1.58 -5.48
C VAL A 118 -24.06 -1.93 -4.72
N PRO A 119 -25.16 -1.16 -4.89
CA PRO A 119 -26.43 -1.49 -4.25
C PRO A 119 -26.92 -2.86 -4.69
N SER A 120 -27.30 -3.71 -3.72
CA SER A 120 -27.94 -4.99 -4.05
C SER A 120 -29.28 -4.73 -4.75
N PRO A 121 -29.62 -5.46 -5.83
CA PRO A 121 -30.90 -5.29 -6.49
C PRO A 121 -32.03 -5.52 -5.49
N ALA A 122 -33.00 -4.59 -5.44
CA ALA A 122 -34.15 -4.70 -4.56
C ALA A 122 -34.89 -6.02 -4.87
N ILE A 123 -34.96 -6.91 -3.88
CA ILE A 123 -35.76 -8.14 -3.99
C ILE A 123 -37.21 -7.69 -4.20
N PRO A 124 -37.89 -8.06 -5.30
CA PRO A 124 -39.26 -7.65 -5.53
C PRO A 124 -40.12 -8.18 -4.38
N ALA A 125 -40.85 -7.27 -3.72
CA ALA A 125 -41.79 -7.63 -2.67
C ALA A 125 -42.76 -8.66 -3.23
N ARG A 126 -42.74 -9.88 -2.68
CA ARG A 126 -43.74 -10.90 -3.02
C ARG A 126 -45.10 -10.36 -2.58
N LYS A 127 -46.02 -10.23 -3.54
CA LYS A 127 -47.45 -9.96 -3.29
C LYS A 127 -48.09 -11.14 -2.58
#